data_AF-A0A439VYP1-F1
#
_entry.id   AF-A0A439VYP1-F1
#
_cell.length_a   1.000
_cell.length_b   1.000
_cell.length_c   1.000
_cell.angle_alpha   90.00
_cell.angle_beta   90.00
_cell.angle_gamma   90.00
#
_symmetry.space_group_name_H-M   'P 1'
#
loop_
_entity.id
_entity.type
_entity.pdbx_description
1 polymer ?
#
loop_
_entity_poly.entity_id
_entity_poly.type
_entity_poly.pdbx_seq_one_letter_code
_entity_poly.pdbx_strand_id
1 'polypeptide(L)'
;MFLFRWLKRIVKTILWLIVIVILIPIVGLSYGFLTTSSLDKTPLPGIADGAPPKALADKVRSEIPFYQRPEESTFLTYPEWAIVYAAREYAGFVDKDQPSGFPYWSYVGRFWQDYAMVIRASSPYKFNYANHQMLVIIGTSHSIEHILQWAYENTVGRITEAISGKRTAADIYQAKVAVDYAKFLDQVPWYQFPYAQKRAGLFAVQPAPGDSSVRTSERKLAFGLADTIKQGYADLIKQALTATMNPALLDIHVWAKGPVGEATRNEPDTLLERDLGADGTIFVTKRYQVFTEMIPRLIDKGMSFVEIGGNDEIMVTVLSTDSIAVPEGMRILFSYPLPADPATRRTGMTVAVRKLHLVLPALIKSGARLEHVYDY
;
A
#
# COMPACT_ATOMS: atom_id res chain seq x y z
N MET A 1 -22.64 1.40 46.30
CA MET A 1 -22.92 2.63 45.51
C MET A 1 -21.72 3.17 44.72
N PHE A 2 -20.51 3.23 45.29
CA PHE A 2 -19.31 3.75 44.60
C PHE A 2 -18.87 2.87 43.41
N LEU A 3 -18.83 1.55 43.59
CA LEU A 3 -18.47 0.57 42.54
C LEU A 3 -19.39 0.66 41.31
N PHE A 4 -20.70 0.85 41.53
CA PHE A 4 -21.69 0.98 40.45
C PHE A 4 -21.54 2.29 39.67
N ARG A 5 -21.17 3.39 40.34
CA ARG A 5 -20.86 4.67 39.67
C ARG A 5 -19.59 4.56 38.82
N TRP A 6 -18.57 3.86 39.31
CA TRP A 6 -17.34 3.58 38.57
C TRP A 6 -17.58 2.68 37.37
N LEU A 7 -18.31 1.57 37.55
CA LEU A 7 -18.69 0.68 36.46
C LEU A 7 -19.50 1.43 35.38
N LYS A 8 -20.48 2.25 35.79
CA LYS A 8 -21.26 3.08 34.87
C LYS A 8 -20.38 4.06 34.09
N ARG A 9 -19.36 4.65 34.72
CA ARG A 9 -18.39 5.53 34.04
C ARG A 9 -17.55 4.75 33.03
N ILE A 10 -17.02 3.59 33.41
CA ILE A 10 -16.22 2.73 32.51
C ILE A 10 -17.04 2.31 31.30
N VAL A 11 -18.25 1.80 31.51
CA VAL A 11 -19.16 1.40 30.41
C VAL A 11 -19.47 2.60 29.52
N LYS A 12 -19.79 3.76 30.10
CA LYS A 12 -20.04 4.99 29.32
C LYS A 12 -18.81 5.39 28.49
N THR A 13 -17.61 5.31 29.04
CA THR A 13 -16.36 5.60 28.32
C THR A 13 -16.14 4.62 27.18
N ILE A 14 -16.31 3.32 27.41
CA ILE A 14 -16.20 2.29 26.36
C ILE A 14 -17.20 2.55 25.24
N LEU A 15 -18.46 2.85 25.58
CA LEU A 15 -19.47 3.20 24.58
C LEU A 15 -19.08 4.42 23.76
N TRP A 16 -18.55 5.48 24.39
CA TRP A 16 -18.05 6.64 23.65
C TRP A 16 -16.88 6.30 22.74
N LEU A 17 -15.94 5.46 23.18
CA LEU A 17 -14.83 5.00 22.33
C LEU A 17 -15.35 4.22 21.13
N ILE A 18 -16.32 3.32 21.32
CA ILE A 18 -16.96 2.58 20.23
C ILE A 18 -17.63 3.55 19.25
N VAL A 19 -18.38 4.54 19.75
CA VAL A 19 -19.02 5.55 18.90
C VAL A 19 -17.97 6.32 18.09
N ILE A 20 -16.88 6.77 18.71
CA ILE A 20 -15.79 7.47 18.02
C ILE A 20 -15.20 6.59 16.92
N VAL A 21 -14.90 5.33 17.21
CA VAL A 21 -14.32 4.39 16.23
C VAL A 21 -15.27 4.17 15.05
N ILE A 22 -16.58 4.05 15.30
CA ILE A 22 -17.60 3.90 14.23
C ILE A 22 -17.76 5.18 13.40
N LEU A 23 -17.59 6.36 13.99
CA LEU A 23 -17.71 7.63 13.28
C LEU A 23 -16.53 7.90 12.32
N ILE A 24 -15.34 7.33 12.58
CA ILE A 24 -14.16 7.52 11.72
C ILE A 24 -14.44 7.17 10.26
N PRO A 25 -14.92 5.96 9.90
CA PRO A 25 -15.18 5.64 8.50
C PRO A 25 -16.31 6.47 7.90
N ILE A 26 -17.31 6.88 8.68
CA ILE A 26 -18.42 7.73 8.20
C ILE A 26 -17.89 9.11 7.79
N VAL A 27 -17.13 9.75 8.67
CA VAL A 27 -16.52 11.08 8.41
C VAL A 27 -15.47 10.96 7.31
N GLY A 28 -14.63 9.93 7.37
CA GLY A 28 -13.59 9.65 6.39
C GLY A 28 -14.15 9.49 4.98
N LEU A 29 -15.10 8.57 4.77
CA LEU A 29 -15.75 8.39 3.47
C LEU A 29 -16.46 9.65 3.00
N SER A 30 -17.17 10.36 3.90
CA SER A 30 -17.82 11.63 3.56
C SER A 30 -16.79 12.65 3.03
N TYR A 31 -15.67 12.82 3.74
CA TYR A 31 -14.56 13.67 3.31
C TYR A 31 -13.99 13.19 1.96
N GLY A 32 -13.72 11.90 1.81
CA GLY A 32 -13.20 11.30 0.59
C GLY A 32 -14.09 11.60 -0.62
N PHE A 33 -15.39 11.32 -0.54
CA PHE A 33 -16.34 11.60 -1.62
C PHE A 33 -16.51 13.08 -1.93
N LEU A 34 -16.50 13.96 -0.90
CA LEU A 34 -16.62 15.41 -1.07
C LEU A 34 -15.37 16.04 -1.69
N THR A 35 -14.20 15.43 -1.51
CA THR A 35 -12.90 16.01 -1.93
C THR A 35 -12.23 15.29 -3.09
N THR A 36 -12.89 14.29 -3.66
CA THR A 36 -12.45 13.62 -4.88
C THR A 36 -13.51 13.74 -5.97
N SER A 37 -13.07 13.96 -7.20
CA SER A 37 -13.96 14.09 -8.35
C SER A 37 -14.46 12.74 -8.84
N SER A 38 -15.59 12.74 -9.56
CA SER A 38 -16.03 11.58 -10.32
C SER A 38 -14.98 11.16 -11.35
N LEU A 39 -14.91 9.87 -11.64
CA LEU A 39 -14.00 9.33 -12.66
C LEU A 39 -14.62 9.45 -14.06
N ASP A 40 -13.75 9.58 -15.06
CA ASP A 40 -14.13 9.41 -16.47
C ASP A 40 -14.51 7.94 -16.72
N LYS A 41 -15.72 7.75 -17.25
CA LYS A 41 -16.36 6.46 -17.51
C LYS A 41 -16.34 6.04 -18.98
N THR A 42 -15.69 6.80 -19.85
CA THR A 42 -15.54 6.38 -21.24
C THR A 42 -14.79 5.04 -21.31
N PRO A 43 -14.96 4.23 -22.37
CA PRO A 43 -14.15 3.02 -22.53
C PRO A 43 -12.65 3.36 -22.56
N LEU A 44 -11.82 2.53 -21.93
CA LEU A 44 -10.37 2.76 -21.92
C LEU A 44 -9.82 2.62 -23.36
N PRO A 45 -9.08 3.63 -23.89
CA PRO A 45 -8.56 3.56 -25.25
C PRO A 45 -7.70 2.32 -25.48
N GLY A 46 -7.89 1.63 -26.60
CA GLY A 46 -7.06 0.48 -26.98
C GLY A 46 -7.24 -0.78 -26.14
N ILE A 47 -8.25 -0.86 -25.26
CA ILE A 47 -8.52 -2.05 -24.44
C ILE A 47 -8.91 -3.28 -25.27
N ALA A 48 -9.62 -3.08 -26.37
CA ALA A 48 -10.05 -4.16 -27.27
C ALA A 48 -8.94 -4.63 -28.22
N ASP A 49 -7.87 -3.85 -28.37
CA ASP A 49 -6.83 -4.12 -29.36
C ASP A 49 -6.04 -5.38 -28.99
N GLY A 50 -5.94 -6.32 -29.92
CA GLY A 50 -5.15 -7.55 -29.70
C GLY A 50 -5.78 -8.54 -28.71
N ALA A 51 -7.10 -8.50 -28.53
CA ALA A 51 -7.81 -9.47 -27.69
C ALA A 51 -7.57 -10.92 -28.13
N PRO A 52 -7.36 -11.85 -27.17
CA PRO A 52 -7.31 -13.26 -27.51
C PRO A 52 -8.67 -13.72 -28.03
N PRO A 53 -8.71 -14.76 -28.88
CA PRO A 53 -9.98 -15.37 -29.28
C PRO A 53 -10.77 -15.79 -28.03
N LYS A 54 -12.03 -15.38 -27.94
CA LYS A 54 -12.87 -15.62 -26.75
C LYS A 54 -12.90 -17.10 -26.33
N ALA A 55 -13.07 -18.00 -27.30
CA ALA A 55 -13.08 -19.44 -27.02
C ALA A 55 -11.76 -19.95 -26.41
N LEU A 56 -10.63 -19.37 -26.79
CA LEU A 56 -9.33 -19.70 -26.23
C LEU A 56 -9.18 -19.16 -24.81
N ALA A 57 -9.57 -17.90 -24.58
CA ALA A 57 -9.55 -17.29 -23.25
C ALA A 57 -10.48 -18.03 -22.26
N ASP A 58 -11.69 -18.38 -22.69
CA ASP A 58 -12.64 -19.16 -21.88
C ASP A 58 -12.06 -20.54 -21.55
N LYS A 59 -11.40 -21.20 -22.52
CA LYS A 59 -10.72 -22.48 -22.30
C LYS A 59 -9.60 -22.34 -21.26
N VAL A 60 -8.71 -21.36 -21.40
CA VAL A 60 -7.61 -21.10 -20.45
C VAL A 60 -8.15 -20.90 -19.04
N ARG A 61 -9.14 -20.02 -18.87
CA ARG A 61 -9.76 -19.70 -17.57
C ARG A 61 -10.43 -20.92 -16.93
N SER A 62 -10.92 -21.87 -17.73
CA SER A 62 -11.54 -23.10 -17.24
C SER A 62 -10.54 -24.21 -16.88
N GLU A 63 -9.41 -24.28 -17.60
CA GLU A 63 -8.46 -25.39 -17.49
C GLU A 63 -7.27 -25.11 -16.55
N ILE A 64 -6.95 -23.84 -16.32
CA ILE A 64 -5.88 -23.43 -15.39
C ILE A 64 -6.53 -22.99 -14.07
N PRO A 65 -6.39 -23.77 -12.97
CA PRO A 65 -6.93 -23.39 -11.67
C PRO A 65 -6.38 -22.05 -11.21
N PHE A 66 -7.23 -21.21 -10.61
CA PHE A 66 -6.85 -19.89 -10.07
C PHE A 66 -6.32 -18.88 -11.10
N TYR A 67 -6.47 -19.15 -12.41
CA TYR A 67 -6.05 -18.23 -13.46
C TYR A 67 -6.76 -16.87 -13.40
N GLN A 68 -8.10 -16.89 -13.24
CA GLN A 68 -8.88 -15.66 -13.20
C GLN A 68 -8.98 -15.09 -11.78
N ARG A 69 -8.61 -13.83 -11.65
CA ARG A 69 -8.72 -13.02 -10.43
C ARG A 69 -9.86 -12.01 -10.59
N PRO A 70 -10.59 -11.65 -9.52
CA PRO A 70 -11.62 -10.63 -9.60
C PRO A 70 -11.02 -9.28 -10.00
N GLU A 71 -11.46 -8.74 -11.13
CA GLU A 71 -10.89 -7.54 -11.75
C GLU A 71 -10.90 -6.33 -10.83
N GLU A 72 -11.94 -6.18 -9.99
CA GLU A 72 -12.04 -5.07 -9.04
C GLU A 72 -10.87 -5.01 -8.05
N SER A 73 -10.19 -6.15 -7.84
CA SER A 73 -9.07 -6.26 -6.91
C SER A 73 -7.89 -5.39 -7.33
N THR A 74 -7.69 -5.13 -8.64
CA THR A 74 -6.63 -4.19 -9.09
C THR A 74 -6.80 -2.80 -8.48
N PHE A 75 -8.05 -2.36 -8.27
CA PHE A 75 -8.35 -1.09 -7.60
C PHE A 75 -8.35 -1.25 -6.09
N LEU A 76 -9.02 -2.28 -5.56
CA LEU A 76 -9.22 -2.45 -4.11
C LEU A 76 -7.93 -2.77 -3.35
N THR A 77 -6.88 -3.24 -4.03
CA THR A 77 -5.55 -3.43 -3.43
C THR A 77 -4.81 -2.10 -3.20
N TYR A 78 -5.15 -1.03 -3.93
CA TYR A 78 -4.42 0.25 -3.82
C TYR A 78 -4.42 0.85 -2.40
N PRO A 79 -5.55 0.97 -1.68
CA PRO A 79 -5.54 1.60 -0.36
C PRO A 79 -4.79 0.76 0.70
N GLU A 80 -4.65 -0.56 0.51
CA GLU A 80 -3.79 -1.40 1.34
C GLU A 80 -2.30 -1.00 1.18
N TRP A 81 -1.90 -0.64 -0.04
CA TRP A 81 -0.56 -0.12 -0.31
C TRP A 81 -0.40 1.36 0.08
N ALA A 82 -1.47 2.14 0.10
CA ALA A 82 -1.41 3.54 0.53
C ALA A 82 -0.85 3.70 1.95
N ILE A 83 -1.12 2.74 2.86
CA ILE A 83 -0.53 2.73 4.21
C ILE A 83 0.96 2.31 4.21
N VAL A 84 1.37 1.46 3.25
CA VAL A 84 2.79 1.11 3.04
C VAL A 84 3.55 2.32 2.52
N TYR A 85 2.97 3.07 1.59
CA TYR A 85 3.53 4.32 1.10
C TYR A 85 3.66 5.37 2.20
N ALA A 86 2.62 5.55 3.02
CA ALA A 86 2.68 6.44 4.17
C ALA A 86 3.82 6.06 5.13
N ALA A 87 4.09 4.76 5.34
CA ALA A 87 5.22 4.29 6.13
C ALA A 87 6.57 4.60 5.48
N ARG A 88 6.71 4.41 4.15
CA ARG A 88 7.92 4.77 3.38
C ARG A 88 8.20 6.28 3.44
N GLU A 89 7.16 7.08 3.27
CA GLU A 89 7.25 8.55 3.30
C GLU A 89 7.53 9.07 4.70
N TYR A 90 6.93 8.45 5.74
CA TYR A 90 7.28 8.73 7.14
C TYR A 90 8.76 8.43 7.40
N ALA A 91 9.23 7.24 7.00
CA ALA A 91 10.63 6.85 7.15
C ALA A 91 11.60 7.82 6.45
N GLY A 92 11.29 8.20 5.20
CA GLY A 92 12.07 9.16 4.45
C GLY A 92 12.09 10.57 5.06
N PHE A 93 10.98 10.98 5.69
CA PHE A 93 10.87 12.27 6.38
C PHE A 93 11.69 12.28 7.67
N VAL A 94 11.51 11.31 8.57
CA VAL A 94 12.18 11.31 9.90
C VAL A 94 13.68 11.00 9.83
N ASP A 95 14.17 10.52 8.69
CA ASP A 95 15.60 10.39 8.41
C ASP A 95 16.30 11.76 8.38
N LYS A 96 15.57 12.84 8.10
CA LYS A 96 16.12 14.20 7.97
C LYS A 96 15.51 15.16 8.98
N ASP A 97 14.21 15.03 9.19
CA ASP A 97 13.40 15.98 9.93
C ASP A 97 12.92 15.41 11.27
N GLN A 98 12.35 16.27 12.11
CA GLN A 98 11.72 15.87 13.36
C GLN A 98 10.28 15.40 13.10
N PRO A 99 9.82 14.31 13.73
CA PRO A 99 8.51 13.73 13.46
C PRO A 99 7.34 14.67 13.75
N SER A 100 7.51 15.68 14.62
CA SER A 100 6.46 16.69 14.87
C SER A 100 6.09 17.50 13.63
N GLY A 101 6.97 17.58 12.62
CA GLY A 101 6.71 18.22 11.34
C GLY A 101 6.01 17.34 10.29
N PHE A 102 5.82 16.05 10.54
CA PHE A 102 5.22 15.14 9.57
C PHE A 102 3.72 15.45 9.36
N PRO A 103 3.20 15.44 8.12
CA PRO A 103 1.82 15.84 7.83
C PRO A 103 0.82 14.70 8.06
N TYR A 104 0.69 14.25 9.32
CA TYR A 104 -0.16 13.12 9.72
C TYR A 104 -1.61 13.22 9.20
N TRP A 105 -2.26 14.37 9.37
CA TRP A 105 -3.65 14.58 8.95
C TRP A 105 -3.82 14.49 7.43
N SER A 106 -2.81 14.89 6.66
CA SER A 106 -2.83 14.75 5.21
C SER A 106 -2.82 13.28 4.80
N TYR A 107 -2.10 12.41 5.51
CA TYR A 107 -2.12 10.96 5.26
C TYR A 107 -3.41 10.29 5.69
N VAL A 108 -4.08 10.79 6.74
CA VAL A 108 -5.45 10.36 7.08
C VAL A 108 -6.41 10.73 5.96
N GLY A 109 -6.40 12.00 5.52
CA GLY A 109 -7.25 12.49 4.44
C GLY A 109 -7.00 11.76 3.12
N ARG A 110 -5.73 11.55 2.74
CA ARG A 110 -5.37 10.83 1.52
C ARG A 110 -5.89 9.40 1.51
N PHE A 111 -5.80 8.66 2.62
CA PHE A 111 -6.35 7.30 2.67
C PHE A 111 -7.84 7.29 2.30
N TRP A 112 -8.64 8.19 2.88
CA TRP A 112 -10.07 8.21 2.62
C TRP A 112 -10.43 8.74 1.23
N GLN A 113 -9.63 9.66 0.67
CA GLN A 113 -9.75 10.10 -0.72
C GLN A 113 -9.46 8.96 -1.69
N ASP A 114 -8.37 8.23 -1.43
CA ASP A 114 -7.96 7.07 -2.20
C ASP A 114 -9.01 5.96 -2.10
N TYR A 115 -9.60 5.75 -0.92
CA TYR A 115 -10.68 4.77 -0.76
C TYR A 115 -11.96 5.17 -1.52
N ALA A 116 -12.37 6.44 -1.46
CA ALA A 116 -13.50 6.94 -2.25
C ALA A 116 -13.26 6.81 -3.76
N MET A 117 -12.02 7.06 -4.21
CA MET A 117 -11.63 6.87 -5.60
C MET A 117 -11.76 5.41 -6.04
N VAL A 118 -11.25 4.45 -5.26
CA VAL A 118 -11.35 3.03 -5.66
C VAL A 118 -12.78 2.51 -5.60
N ILE A 119 -13.64 3.02 -4.70
CA ILE A 119 -15.09 2.69 -4.73
C ILE A 119 -15.72 3.12 -6.06
N ARG A 120 -15.32 4.29 -6.60
CA ARG A 120 -15.80 4.74 -7.91
C ARG A 120 -15.23 3.87 -9.03
N ALA A 121 -13.93 3.55 -8.97
CA ALA A 121 -13.25 2.75 -9.98
C ALA A 121 -13.80 1.31 -10.03
N SER A 122 -14.11 0.72 -8.88
CA SER A 122 -14.63 -0.65 -8.77
C SER A 122 -16.15 -0.77 -8.97
N SER A 123 -16.88 0.35 -9.07
CA SER A 123 -18.35 0.34 -9.16
C SER A 123 -18.96 -0.43 -10.34
N PRO A 124 -18.30 -0.61 -11.51
CA PRO A 124 -18.83 -1.45 -12.59
C PRO A 124 -18.81 -2.96 -12.29
N TYR A 125 -18.02 -3.41 -11.30
CA TYR A 125 -17.81 -4.82 -10.99
C TYR A 125 -18.73 -5.32 -9.86
N LYS A 126 -18.69 -6.62 -9.61
CA LYS A 126 -19.42 -7.22 -8.48
C LYS A 126 -18.86 -6.69 -7.16
N PHE A 127 -19.73 -6.26 -6.26
CA PHE A 127 -19.32 -5.74 -4.97
C PHE A 127 -18.62 -6.81 -4.11
N ASN A 128 -17.36 -6.54 -3.75
CA ASN A 128 -16.54 -7.41 -2.93
C ASN A 128 -16.59 -6.97 -1.45
N TYR A 129 -17.57 -7.49 -0.72
CA TYR A 129 -17.80 -7.10 0.69
C TYR A 129 -16.57 -7.32 1.57
N ALA A 130 -15.84 -8.43 1.39
CA ALA A 130 -14.69 -8.76 2.21
C ALA A 130 -13.57 -7.73 2.06
N ASN A 131 -13.22 -7.35 0.83
CA ASN A 131 -12.20 -6.32 0.57
C ASN A 131 -12.66 -4.95 1.11
N HIS A 132 -13.89 -4.53 0.85
CA HIS A 132 -14.40 -3.26 1.37
C HIS A 132 -14.42 -3.21 2.91
N GLN A 133 -14.77 -4.30 3.58
CA GLN A 133 -14.72 -4.41 5.03
C GLN A 133 -13.28 -4.28 5.54
N MET A 134 -12.33 -4.96 4.90
CA MET A 134 -10.90 -4.87 5.23
C MET A 134 -10.39 -3.43 5.08
N LEU A 135 -10.71 -2.76 3.97
CA LEU A 135 -10.30 -1.38 3.72
C LEU A 135 -10.88 -0.39 4.74
N VAL A 136 -12.11 -0.60 5.21
CA VAL A 136 -12.69 0.21 6.30
C VAL A 136 -11.91 0.00 7.60
N ILE A 137 -11.54 -1.24 7.93
CA ILE A 137 -10.75 -1.56 9.12
C ILE A 137 -9.36 -0.91 9.04
N ILE A 138 -8.67 -1.08 7.89
CA ILE A 138 -7.36 -0.48 7.63
C ILE A 138 -7.42 1.04 7.72
N GLY A 139 -8.41 1.67 7.08
CA GLY A 139 -8.56 3.13 7.13
C GLY A 139 -8.80 3.66 8.53
N THR A 140 -9.59 2.92 9.31
CA THR A 140 -9.89 3.25 10.70
C THR A 140 -8.63 3.13 11.56
N SER A 141 -7.88 2.02 11.45
CA SER A 141 -6.64 1.83 12.21
C SER A 141 -5.57 2.83 11.82
N HIS A 142 -5.38 3.09 10.52
CA HIS A 142 -4.46 4.10 10.00
C HIS A 142 -4.78 5.49 10.53
N SER A 143 -6.07 5.85 10.57
CA SER A 143 -6.54 7.12 11.13
C SER A 143 -6.22 7.23 12.62
N ILE A 144 -6.52 6.21 13.41
CA ILE A 144 -6.24 6.20 14.86
C ILE A 144 -4.74 6.30 15.12
N GLU A 145 -3.92 5.52 14.40
CA GLU A 145 -2.46 5.53 14.56
C GLU A 145 -1.88 6.92 14.28
N HIS A 146 -2.22 7.52 13.13
CA HIS A 146 -1.70 8.83 12.75
C HIS A 146 -2.21 9.95 13.67
N ILE A 147 -3.45 9.89 14.14
CA ILE A 147 -4.00 10.89 15.07
C ILE A 147 -3.32 10.80 16.44
N LEU A 148 -3.13 9.58 16.97
CA LEU A 148 -2.44 9.38 18.25
C LEU A 148 -0.98 9.81 18.16
N GLN A 149 -0.29 9.44 17.07
CA GLN A 149 1.09 9.84 16.85
C GLN A 149 1.20 11.35 16.66
N TRP A 150 0.34 11.98 15.86
CA TRP A 150 0.28 13.43 15.73
C TRP A 150 0.09 14.12 17.08
N ALA A 151 -0.89 13.68 17.86
CA ALA A 151 -1.20 14.26 19.16
C ALA A 151 -0.02 14.14 20.12
N TYR A 152 0.67 12.99 20.10
CA TYR A 152 1.87 12.77 20.89
C TYR A 152 3.03 13.67 20.45
N GLU A 153 3.36 13.66 19.16
CA GLU A 153 4.49 14.40 18.58
C GLU A 153 4.28 15.91 18.63
N ASN A 154 3.03 16.39 18.62
CA ASN A 154 2.70 17.81 18.74
C ASN A 154 2.39 18.26 20.17
N THR A 155 2.59 17.40 21.17
CA THR A 155 2.49 17.75 22.60
C THR A 155 3.80 17.45 23.32
N VAL A 156 3.90 16.28 23.97
CA VAL A 156 5.09 15.85 24.72
C VAL A 156 6.31 15.76 23.80
N GLY A 157 6.13 15.22 22.59
CA GLY A 157 7.20 15.12 21.60
C GLY A 157 7.75 16.49 21.21
N ARG A 158 6.89 17.47 20.91
CA ARG A 158 7.27 18.84 20.53
C ARG A 158 8.01 19.58 21.64
N ILE A 159 7.55 19.43 22.88
CA ILE A 159 8.18 20.06 24.04
C ILE A 159 9.59 19.49 24.25
N THR A 160 9.73 18.16 24.23
CA THR A 160 11.03 17.51 24.46
C THR A 160 11.99 17.67 23.28
N GLU A 161 11.47 17.75 22.05
CA GLU A 161 12.21 18.15 20.85
C GLU A 161 12.81 19.55 21.01
N ALA A 162 12.00 20.53 21.43
CA ALA A 162 12.45 21.90 21.65
C ALA A 162 13.51 21.99 22.77
N ILE A 163 13.34 21.23 23.86
CA ILE A 163 14.34 21.12 24.93
C ILE A 163 15.66 20.53 24.42
N SER A 164 15.58 19.55 23.52
CA SER A 164 16.76 18.89 22.96
C SER A 164 17.54 19.79 22.00
N GLY A 165 16.85 20.60 21.19
CA GLY A 165 17.45 21.47 20.16
C GLY A 165 18.11 20.73 19.00
N LYS A 166 18.24 19.40 19.07
CA LYS A 166 18.76 18.49 18.05
C LYS A 166 18.12 17.10 18.17
N ARG A 167 18.26 16.29 17.13
CA ARG A 167 17.96 14.84 17.18
C ARG A 167 18.95 14.13 18.10
N THR A 168 18.43 13.30 18.99
CA THR A 168 19.21 12.43 19.87
C THR A 168 19.56 11.11 19.20
N ALA A 169 20.48 10.33 19.77
CA ALA A 169 20.74 8.95 19.35
C ALA A 169 19.46 8.09 19.36
N ALA A 170 18.51 8.36 20.27
CA ALA A 170 17.23 7.67 20.31
C ALA A 170 16.30 8.05 19.14
N ASP A 171 16.28 9.32 18.73
CA ASP A 171 15.54 9.77 17.54
C ASP A 171 16.12 9.12 16.26
N ILE A 172 17.46 9.05 16.15
CA ILE A 172 18.16 8.41 15.03
C ILE A 172 17.84 6.91 14.96
N TYR A 173 17.83 6.23 16.12
CA TYR A 173 17.42 4.83 16.19
C TYR A 173 15.97 4.63 15.72
N GLN A 174 15.03 5.49 16.16
CA GLN A 174 13.64 5.42 15.74
C GLN A 174 13.46 5.65 14.24
N ALA A 175 14.20 6.60 13.65
CA ALA A 175 14.21 6.81 12.21
C ALA A 175 14.68 5.55 11.45
N LYS A 176 15.73 4.88 11.96
CA LYS A 176 16.18 3.59 11.40
C LYS A 176 15.13 2.50 11.52
N VAL A 177 14.42 2.41 12.66
CA VAL A 177 13.31 1.46 12.82
C VAL A 177 12.18 1.74 11.83
N ALA A 178 11.86 3.01 11.56
CA ALA A 178 10.87 3.38 10.56
C ALA A 178 11.28 2.92 9.15
N VAL A 179 12.55 3.08 8.78
CA VAL A 179 13.09 2.54 7.50
C VAL A 179 13.00 1.02 7.44
N ASP A 180 13.39 0.32 8.52
CA ASP A 180 13.29 -1.13 8.59
C ASP A 180 11.84 -1.60 8.47
N TYR A 181 10.90 -0.89 9.11
CA TYR A 181 9.47 -1.18 9.05
C TYR A 181 8.92 -0.96 7.63
N ALA A 182 9.23 0.17 7.00
CA ALA A 182 8.80 0.47 5.64
C ALA A 182 9.26 -0.61 4.64
N LYS A 183 10.54 -1.03 4.71
CA LYS A 183 11.07 -2.12 3.87
C LYS A 183 10.42 -3.47 4.16
N PHE A 184 10.10 -3.74 5.43
CA PHE A 184 9.46 -5.00 5.82
C PHE A 184 8.06 -5.14 5.21
N LEU A 185 7.29 -4.05 5.18
CA LEU A 185 5.94 -4.02 4.63
C LEU A 185 5.87 -4.25 3.11
N ASP A 186 6.99 -4.16 2.38
CA ASP A 186 7.03 -4.40 0.94
C ASP A 186 6.67 -5.85 0.56
N GLN A 187 6.81 -6.78 1.51
CA GLN A 187 6.59 -8.21 1.27
C GLN A 187 5.94 -8.94 2.43
N VAL A 188 6.12 -8.45 3.67
CA VAL A 188 5.72 -9.18 4.87
C VAL A 188 4.65 -8.40 5.63
N PRO A 189 3.54 -9.05 6.04
CA PRO A 189 2.51 -8.39 6.82
C PRO A 189 3.03 -7.80 8.13
N TRP A 190 2.59 -6.60 8.47
CA TRP A 190 3.05 -5.81 9.63
C TRP A 190 3.10 -6.59 10.95
N TYR A 191 2.15 -7.51 11.19
CA TYR A 191 2.08 -8.27 12.43
C TYR A 191 3.31 -9.17 12.61
N GLN A 192 4.04 -9.51 11.55
CA GLN A 192 5.28 -10.28 11.66
C GLN A 192 6.51 -9.44 12.02
N PHE A 193 6.39 -8.10 12.08
CA PHE A 193 7.52 -7.23 12.38
C PHE A 193 8.09 -7.51 13.78
N PRO A 194 9.42 -7.50 13.97
CA PRO A 194 10.06 -7.92 15.22
C PRO A 194 10.04 -6.79 16.29
N TYR A 195 8.84 -6.37 16.72
CA TYR A 195 8.63 -5.30 17.69
C TYR A 195 9.43 -5.47 19.00
N ALA A 196 9.52 -6.70 19.53
CA ALA A 196 10.31 -6.98 20.73
C ALA A 196 11.80 -6.65 20.56
N GLN A 197 12.36 -7.03 19.40
CA GLN A 197 13.76 -6.78 19.08
C GLN A 197 14.01 -5.27 18.90
N LYS A 198 13.12 -4.57 18.19
CA LYS A 198 13.23 -3.13 17.96
C LYS A 198 13.12 -2.34 19.26
N ARG A 199 12.21 -2.75 20.15
CA ARG A 199 12.09 -2.20 21.51
C ARG A 199 13.34 -2.43 22.35
N ALA A 200 13.88 -3.66 22.37
CA ALA A 200 15.12 -3.96 23.11
C ALA A 200 16.30 -3.11 22.61
N GLY A 201 16.43 -2.96 21.28
CA GLY A 201 17.45 -2.10 20.69
C GLY A 201 17.28 -0.62 21.07
N LEU A 202 16.05 -0.10 21.15
CA LEU A 202 15.78 1.26 21.61
C LEU A 202 16.27 1.47 23.04
N PHE A 203 15.96 0.55 23.96
CA PHE A 203 16.41 0.66 25.35
C PHE A 203 17.93 0.56 25.49
N ALA A 204 18.60 -0.20 24.61
CA ALA A 204 20.05 -0.35 24.57
C ALA A 204 20.81 0.87 24.01
N VAL A 205 20.13 1.80 23.32
CA VAL A 205 20.76 3.02 22.77
C VAL A 205 21.47 3.79 23.88
N GLN A 206 22.75 4.06 23.69
CA GLN A 206 23.54 4.94 24.55
C GLN A 206 23.41 6.38 24.03
N PRO A 207 23.11 7.36 24.90
CA PRO A 207 23.08 8.77 24.49
C PRO A 207 24.45 9.20 23.94
N ALA A 208 24.43 9.98 22.86
CA ALA A 208 25.65 10.63 22.37
C ALA A 208 26.02 11.84 23.25
N PRO A 209 27.27 12.31 23.23
CA PRO A 209 27.66 13.54 23.92
C PRO A 209 26.73 14.72 23.55
N GLY A 210 26.21 15.39 24.58
CA GLY A 210 25.28 16.50 24.43
C GLY A 210 23.86 16.13 24.04
N ASP A 211 23.48 14.85 24.05
CA ASP A 211 22.08 14.44 23.91
C ASP A 211 21.26 14.82 25.15
N SER A 212 20.03 15.28 24.92
CA SER A 212 19.09 15.57 26.00
C SER A 212 18.62 14.29 26.68
N SER A 213 18.85 14.19 27.99
CA SER A 213 18.38 13.07 28.82
C SER A 213 16.86 13.00 28.89
N VAL A 214 16.19 14.16 28.88
CA VAL A 214 14.72 14.27 28.87
C VAL A 214 14.15 13.68 27.59
N ARG A 215 14.66 14.12 26.43
CA ARG A 215 14.22 13.62 25.12
C ARG A 215 14.53 12.13 24.95
N THR A 216 15.72 11.71 25.33
CA THR A 216 16.13 10.31 25.23
C THR A 216 15.22 9.39 26.07
N SER A 217 14.91 9.80 27.30
CA SER A 217 14.06 9.01 28.20
C SER A 217 12.61 8.98 27.71
N GLU A 218 12.10 10.12 27.24
CA GLU A 218 10.78 10.23 26.63
C GLU A 218 10.64 9.29 25.42
N ARG A 219 11.59 9.31 24.47
CA ARG A 219 11.58 8.41 23.31
C ARG A 219 11.60 6.94 23.72
N LYS A 220 12.46 6.56 24.66
CA LYS A 220 12.54 5.17 25.15
C LYS A 220 11.23 4.72 25.77
N LEU A 221 10.61 5.54 26.62
CA LEU A 221 9.36 5.18 27.29
C LEU A 221 8.18 5.11 26.31
N ALA A 222 8.00 6.11 25.47
CA ALA A 222 6.83 6.18 24.60
C ALA A 222 6.87 5.16 23.46
N PHE A 223 8.01 5.02 22.77
CA PHE A 223 8.13 4.05 21.68
C PHE A 223 8.31 2.64 22.21
N GLY A 224 8.90 2.48 23.41
CA GLY A 224 8.87 1.22 24.12
C GLY A 224 7.45 0.76 24.44
N LEU A 225 6.58 1.67 24.89
CA LEU A 225 5.15 1.37 25.10
C LEU A 225 4.44 1.09 23.78
N ALA A 226 4.65 1.91 22.76
CA ALA A 226 4.03 1.73 21.44
C ALA A 226 4.37 0.36 20.82
N ASP A 227 5.65 -0.03 20.82
CA ASP A 227 6.08 -1.35 20.34
C ASP A 227 5.51 -2.50 21.18
N THR A 228 5.32 -2.28 22.49
CA THR A 228 4.70 -3.29 23.37
C THR A 228 3.23 -3.52 23.00
N ILE A 229 2.47 -2.44 22.77
CA ILE A 229 1.07 -2.51 22.36
C ILE A 229 0.96 -3.15 20.97
N LYS A 230 1.79 -2.70 20.00
CA LYS A 230 1.81 -3.26 18.64
C LYS A 230 2.16 -4.74 18.64
N GLN A 231 3.14 -5.16 19.45
CA GLN A 231 3.47 -6.56 19.60
C GLN A 231 2.30 -7.39 20.13
N GLY A 232 1.64 -6.95 21.21
CA GLY A 232 0.51 -7.70 21.78
C GLY A 232 -0.61 -7.90 20.77
N TYR A 233 -0.89 -6.88 19.94
CA TYR A 233 -1.88 -6.99 18.88
C TYR A 233 -1.42 -7.89 17.72
N ALA A 234 -0.16 -7.76 17.30
CA ALA A 234 0.46 -8.60 16.30
C ALA A 234 0.43 -10.10 16.67
N ASP A 235 0.72 -10.43 17.92
CA ASP A 235 0.73 -11.81 18.40
C ASP A 235 -0.68 -12.42 18.41
N LEU A 236 -1.72 -11.62 18.73
CA LEU A 236 -3.12 -12.04 18.64
C LEU A 236 -3.52 -12.39 17.19
N ILE A 237 -3.09 -11.57 16.22
CA ILE A 237 -3.35 -11.82 14.80
C ILE A 237 -2.63 -13.06 14.29
N LYS A 238 -1.35 -13.24 14.64
CA LYS A 238 -0.58 -14.44 14.25
C LYS A 238 -1.29 -15.72 14.69
N GLN A 239 -1.75 -15.76 15.94
CA GLN A 239 -2.46 -16.92 16.48
C GLN A 239 -3.75 -17.21 15.70
N ALA A 240 -4.48 -16.18 15.26
CA ALA A 240 -5.70 -16.33 14.48
C ALA A 240 -5.44 -16.79 13.02
N LEU A 241 -4.36 -16.33 12.38
CA LEU A 241 -4.09 -16.57 10.95
C LEU A 241 -3.27 -17.83 10.63
N THR A 242 -2.51 -18.36 11.59
CA THR A 242 -1.70 -19.59 11.37
C THR A 242 -2.57 -20.79 10.98
N ALA A 243 -3.89 -20.72 11.19
CA ALA A 243 -4.84 -21.79 10.89
C ALA A 243 -5.46 -21.75 9.47
N THR A 244 -5.25 -20.69 8.66
CA THR A 244 -6.14 -20.43 7.50
C THR A 244 -5.48 -19.96 6.19
N MET A 245 -4.15 -19.85 6.09
CA MET A 245 -3.51 -19.32 4.87
C MET A 245 -3.24 -20.40 3.79
N ASN A 246 -3.70 -20.14 2.56
CA ASN A 246 -3.39 -20.92 1.35
C ASN A 246 -2.30 -20.20 0.51
N PRO A 247 -1.10 -20.80 0.32
CA PRO A 247 -0.01 -20.21 -0.46
C PRO A 247 -0.37 -19.85 -1.91
N ALA A 248 -1.33 -20.53 -2.54
CA ALA A 248 -1.75 -20.28 -3.92
C ALA A 248 -2.34 -18.88 -4.15
N LEU A 249 -2.75 -18.18 -3.08
CA LEU A 249 -3.25 -16.80 -3.20
C LEU A 249 -2.16 -15.77 -3.58
N LEU A 250 -0.88 -16.16 -3.48
CA LEU A 250 0.29 -15.32 -3.79
C LEU A 250 0.81 -15.46 -5.23
N ASP A 251 0.19 -16.31 -6.04
CA ASP A 251 0.60 -16.55 -7.43
C ASP A 251 -0.26 -15.74 -8.41
N ILE A 252 0.33 -15.23 -9.48
CA ILE A 252 -0.38 -14.54 -10.57
C ILE A 252 -0.04 -15.16 -11.91
N HIS A 253 -1.08 -15.50 -12.67
CA HIS A 253 -0.96 -16.01 -14.02
C HIS A 253 -0.91 -14.85 -15.01
N VAL A 254 0.00 -14.93 -15.96
CA VAL A 254 0.22 -13.90 -16.99
C VAL A 254 0.24 -14.57 -18.34
N TRP A 255 -0.65 -14.13 -19.23
CA TRP A 255 -0.61 -14.47 -20.64
C TRP A 255 0.13 -13.36 -21.38
N ALA A 256 1.26 -13.71 -22.00
CA ALA A 256 2.12 -12.78 -22.72
C ALA A 256 2.46 -13.25 -24.14
N LYS A 257 2.95 -12.32 -24.97
CA LYS A 257 3.49 -12.55 -26.32
C LYS A 257 4.94 -12.06 -26.41
N GLY A 258 5.62 -12.45 -27.48
CA GLY A 258 7.05 -12.17 -27.68
C GLY A 258 7.91 -13.35 -27.20
N PRO A 259 9.19 -13.13 -26.86
CA PRO A 259 10.11 -14.19 -26.46
C PRO A 259 9.90 -14.63 -25.00
N VAL A 260 8.66 -15.01 -24.63
CA VAL A 260 8.25 -15.25 -23.23
C VAL A 260 9.18 -16.25 -22.53
N GLY A 261 9.45 -17.40 -23.16
CA GLY A 261 10.28 -18.44 -22.56
C GLY A 261 11.76 -18.05 -22.37
N GLU A 262 12.30 -17.16 -23.19
CA GLU A 262 13.66 -16.62 -22.98
C GLU A 262 13.65 -15.52 -21.92
N ALA A 263 12.62 -14.67 -21.95
CA ALA A 263 12.51 -13.51 -21.09
C ALA A 263 12.25 -13.88 -19.62
N THR A 264 11.50 -14.96 -19.35
CA THR A 264 11.17 -15.41 -17.98
C THR A 264 12.16 -16.44 -17.41
N ARG A 265 13.06 -17.02 -18.22
CA ARG A 265 13.94 -18.14 -17.81
C ARG A 265 14.72 -17.90 -16.52
N ASN A 266 15.17 -16.66 -16.30
CA ASN A 266 16.00 -16.28 -15.16
C ASN A 266 15.22 -15.47 -14.11
N GLU A 267 13.91 -15.33 -14.26
CA GLU A 267 13.10 -14.65 -13.26
C GLU A 267 12.80 -15.63 -12.12
N PRO A 268 13.02 -15.23 -10.85
CA PRO A 268 12.77 -16.09 -9.70
C PRO A 268 11.28 -16.45 -9.60
N ASP A 269 10.99 -17.60 -8.99
CA ASP A 269 9.63 -18.08 -8.71
C ASP A 269 8.67 -18.04 -9.91
N THR A 270 9.22 -18.22 -11.12
CA THR A 270 8.48 -18.10 -12.39
C THR A 270 8.48 -19.43 -13.14
N LEU A 271 7.30 -19.89 -13.54
CA LEU A 271 7.11 -21.16 -14.24
C LEU A 271 6.30 -20.93 -15.53
N LEU A 272 6.79 -21.46 -16.65
CA LEU A 272 5.99 -21.56 -17.87
C LEU A 272 4.93 -22.65 -17.71
N GLU A 273 3.66 -22.30 -17.88
CA GLU A 273 2.55 -23.25 -17.68
C GLU A 273 2.00 -23.77 -19.00
N ARG A 274 1.89 -22.91 -20.02
CA ARG A 274 1.24 -23.28 -21.28
C ARG A 274 1.73 -22.46 -22.46
N ASP A 275 2.14 -23.15 -23.52
CA ASP A 275 2.42 -22.53 -24.81
C ASP A 275 1.18 -22.61 -25.71
N LEU A 276 0.72 -21.46 -26.20
CA LEU A 276 -0.43 -21.31 -27.09
C LEU A 276 0.03 -20.94 -28.52
N GLY A 277 1.33 -21.08 -28.82
CA GLY A 277 1.90 -20.81 -30.13
C GLY A 277 1.78 -19.34 -30.52
N ALA A 278 1.15 -19.06 -31.66
CA ALA A 278 0.99 -17.69 -32.16
C ALA A 278 0.16 -16.78 -31.23
N ASP A 279 -0.66 -17.38 -30.37
CA ASP A 279 -1.47 -16.66 -29.40
C ASP A 279 -0.69 -16.29 -28.13
N GLY A 280 0.54 -16.79 -27.96
CA GLY A 280 1.45 -16.44 -26.87
C GLY A 280 1.68 -17.57 -25.88
N THR A 281 2.17 -17.23 -24.69
CA THR A 281 2.54 -18.19 -23.64
C THR A 281 2.04 -17.69 -22.29
N ILE A 282 1.59 -18.63 -21.46
CA ILE A 282 1.15 -18.39 -20.09
C ILE A 282 2.25 -18.82 -19.13
N PHE A 283 2.56 -17.96 -18.18
CA PHE A 283 3.44 -18.26 -17.06
C PHE A 283 2.80 -17.83 -15.75
N VAL A 284 3.26 -18.40 -14.65
CA VAL A 284 2.86 -18.04 -13.28
C VAL A 284 4.07 -17.51 -12.52
N THR A 285 3.87 -16.48 -11.71
CA THR A 285 4.91 -15.88 -10.86
C THR A 285 4.34 -15.35 -9.54
N LYS A 286 5.21 -14.80 -8.66
CA LYS A 286 4.82 -14.22 -7.38
C LYS A 286 4.30 -12.79 -7.52
N ARG A 287 3.32 -12.47 -6.68
CA ARG A 287 2.64 -11.18 -6.61
C ARG A 287 3.44 -10.06 -5.96
N TYR A 288 2.86 -8.85 -5.96
CA TYR A 288 3.31 -7.66 -5.24
C TYR A 288 4.57 -7.00 -5.83
N GLN A 289 5.50 -6.55 -4.97
CA GLN A 289 6.66 -5.79 -5.40
C GLN A 289 7.57 -6.62 -6.34
N VAL A 290 7.61 -7.95 -6.20
CA VAL A 290 8.32 -8.84 -7.13
C VAL A 290 7.74 -8.73 -8.55
N PHE A 291 6.41 -8.79 -8.66
CA PHE A 291 5.71 -8.63 -9.94
C PHE A 291 5.94 -7.23 -10.53
N THR A 292 5.78 -6.18 -9.72
CA THR A 292 6.00 -4.78 -10.13
C THR A 292 7.39 -4.59 -10.74
N GLU A 293 8.44 -5.12 -10.10
CA GLU A 293 9.82 -4.97 -10.57
C GLU A 293 10.13 -5.83 -11.79
N MET A 294 9.44 -6.96 -11.95
CA MET A 294 9.59 -7.87 -13.08
C MET A 294 9.07 -7.26 -14.39
N ILE A 295 7.92 -6.56 -14.35
CA ILE A 295 7.24 -6.07 -15.57
C ILE A 295 8.16 -5.24 -16.49
N PRO A 296 8.89 -4.21 -16.03
CA PRO A 296 9.81 -3.46 -16.89
C PRO A 296 10.89 -4.34 -17.53
N ARG A 297 11.47 -5.29 -16.77
CA ARG A 297 12.50 -6.21 -17.30
C ARG A 297 11.96 -7.12 -18.39
N LEU A 298 10.71 -7.55 -18.29
CA LEU A 298 10.06 -8.36 -19.32
C LEU A 298 9.80 -7.52 -20.58
N ILE A 299 9.33 -6.28 -20.42
CA ILE A 299 9.11 -5.35 -21.54
C ILE A 299 10.41 -5.05 -22.27
N ASP A 300 11.52 -4.82 -21.55
CA ASP A 300 12.85 -4.58 -22.15
C ASP A 300 13.35 -5.77 -22.97
N LYS A 301 12.91 -7.00 -22.64
CA LYS A 301 13.18 -8.21 -23.40
C LYS A 301 12.20 -8.43 -24.56
N GLY A 302 11.35 -7.45 -24.88
CA GLY A 302 10.42 -7.48 -26.01
C GLY A 302 9.10 -8.20 -25.73
N MET A 303 8.74 -8.42 -24.46
CA MET A 303 7.43 -8.99 -24.13
C MET A 303 6.31 -7.96 -24.20
N SER A 304 5.13 -8.43 -24.60
CA SER A 304 3.85 -7.74 -24.45
C SER A 304 2.86 -8.64 -23.73
N PHE A 305 1.81 -8.05 -23.16
CA PHE A 305 0.85 -8.76 -22.32
C PHE A 305 -0.50 -8.91 -23.04
N VAL A 306 -1.19 -10.02 -22.80
CA VAL A 306 -2.52 -10.33 -23.35
C VAL A 306 -3.56 -10.21 -22.23
N GLU A 307 -3.28 -10.88 -21.10
CA GLU A 307 -4.05 -10.85 -19.86
C GLU A 307 -3.11 -10.95 -18.66
N ILE A 308 -3.47 -10.33 -17.55
CA ILE A 308 -2.85 -10.55 -16.23
C ILE A 308 -3.98 -10.98 -15.29
N GLY A 309 -3.86 -12.14 -14.63
CA GLY A 309 -4.93 -12.68 -13.79
C GLY A 309 -6.26 -12.88 -14.53
N GLY A 310 -6.22 -13.08 -15.85
CA GLY A 310 -7.40 -13.18 -16.71
C GLY A 310 -8.13 -11.87 -17.02
N ASN A 311 -7.52 -10.72 -16.72
CA ASN A 311 -8.11 -9.39 -16.87
C ASN A 311 -7.36 -8.55 -17.92
N ASP A 312 -8.01 -7.50 -18.43
CA ASP A 312 -7.52 -6.63 -19.52
C ASP A 312 -7.28 -5.17 -19.11
N GLU A 313 -7.66 -4.78 -17.89
CA GLU A 313 -7.29 -3.50 -17.26
C GLU A 313 -6.49 -3.72 -15.98
N ILE A 314 -5.42 -2.94 -15.77
CA ILE A 314 -4.62 -2.99 -14.56
C ILE A 314 -4.33 -1.59 -14.04
N MET A 315 -4.46 -1.39 -12.73
CA MET A 315 -4.05 -0.15 -12.09
C MET A 315 -2.52 -0.10 -11.96
N VAL A 316 -1.97 1.09 -12.15
CA VAL A 316 -0.53 1.39 -11.98
C VAL A 316 -0.38 2.71 -11.23
N THR A 317 0.60 2.80 -10.34
CA THR A 317 1.08 4.09 -9.82
C THR A 317 2.51 4.38 -10.26
N VAL A 318 2.77 5.65 -10.51
CA VAL A 318 4.11 6.18 -10.76
C VAL A 318 4.38 7.40 -9.90
N LEU A 319 5.66 7.66 -9.65
CA LEU A 319 6.18 8.86 -9.01
C LEU A 319 6.89 9.74 -10.03
N SER A 320 6.69 11.05 -9.97
CA SER A 320 7.21 12.01 -10.96
C SER A 320 7.38 13.39 -10.33
N THR A 321 8.29 14.22 -10.85
CA THR A 321 8.41 15.63 -10.43
C THR A 321 7.36 16.53 -11.07
N ASP A 322 6.98 16.20 -12.31
CA ASP A 322 6.09 17.00 -13.15
C ASP A 322 4.81 16.22 -13.51
N SER A 323 3.87 16.88 -14.20
CA SER A 323 2.72 16.18 -14.78
C SER A 323 3.19 15.21 -15.87
N ILE A 324 2.68 13.98 -15.83
CA ILE A 324 2.95 12.98 -16.86
C ILE A 324 2.07 13.21 -18.09
N ALA A 325 2.62 12.92 -19.27
CA ALA A 325 1.79 12.79 -20.48
C ALA A 325 0.86 11.58 -20.34
N VAL A 326 -0.25 11.59 -21.09
CA VAL A 326 -1.21 10.47 -21.13
C VAL A 326 -1.06 9.76 -22.50
N PRO A 327 -0.19 8.76 -22.63
CA PRO A 327 -0.18 7.85 -23.77
C PRO A 327 -1.55 7.21 -24.02
N GLU A 328 -1.79 6.77 -25.26
CA GLU A 328 -2.90 5.88 -25.56
C GLU A 328 -2.79 4.58 -24.74
N GLY A 329 -3.93 4.05 -24.26
CA GLY A 329 -3.93 2.86 -23.42
C GLY A 329 -3.94 3.12 -21.92
N MET A 330 -3.99 4.38 -21.48
CA MET A 330 -4.12 4.70 -20.06
C MET A 330 -5.12 5.82 -19.77
N ARG A 331 -5.64 5.83 -18.55
CA ARG A 331 -6.47 6.90 -17.98
C ARG A 331 -6.03 7.21 -16.56
N ILE A 332 -5.76 8.47 -16.27
CA ILE A 332 -5.44 8.92 -14.91
C ILE A 332 -6.70 8.83 -14.03
N LEU A 333 -6.55 8.21 -12.86
CA LEU A 333 -7.56 8.14 -11.80
C LEU A 333 -7.37 9.27 -10.78
N PHE A 334 -6.13 9.58 -10.44
CA PHE A 334 -5.76 10.66 -9.54
C PHE A 334 -4.31 11.11 -9.76
N SER A 335 -3.99 12.34 -9.36
CA SER A 335 -2.62 12.83 -9.27
C SER A 335 -2.50 13.85 -8.14
N TYR A 336 -1.54 13.69 -7.24
CA TYR A 336 -1.33 14.61 -6.12
C TYR A 336 0.15 14.71 -5.72
N PRO A 337 0.62 15.86 -5.19
CA PRO A 337 1.93 15.97 -4.56
C PRO A 337 1.95 15.19 -3.24
N LEU A 338 3.02 14.44 -2.97
CA LEU A 338 3.15 13.67 -1.73
C LEU A 338 3.15 14.63 -0.53
N PRO A 339 2.35 14.37 0.53
CA PRO A 339 2.28 15.30 1.66
C PRO A 339 3.65 15.60 2.31
N ALA A 340 4.49 14.57 2.48
CA ALA A 340 5.80 14.71 3.11
C ALA A 340 6.92 15.13 2.13
N ASP A 341 6.68 15.07 0.81
CA ASP A 341 7.61 15.52 -0.23
C ASP A 341 6.82 16.16 -1.39
N PRO A 342 6.41 17.43 -1.26
CA PRO A 342 5.56 18.07 -2.26
C PRO A 342 6.20 18.24 -3.65
N ALA A 343 7.53 18.08 -3.76
CA ALA A 343 8.24 18.09 -5.03
C ALA A 343 8.03 16.80 -5.83
N THR A 344 7.63 15.71 -5.17
CA THR A 344 7.27 14.45 -5.79
C THR A 344 5.75 14.32 -5.88
N ARG A 345 5.26 13.84 -7.02
CA ARG A 345 3.85 13.57 -7.28
C ARG A 345 3.60 12.09 -7.47
N ARG A 346 2.55 11.56 -6.83
CA ARG A 346 2.00 10.25 -7.15
C ARG A 346 0.85 10.40 -8.13
N THR A 347 0.92 9.65 -9.21
CA THR A 347 -0.15 9.56 -10.20
C THR A 347 -0.58 8.11 -10.32
N GLY A 348 -1.86 7.84 -10.06
CA GLY A 348 -2.47 6.53 -10.25
C GLY A 348 -3.32 6.53 -11.52
N MET A 349 -3.25 5.45 -12.28
CA MET A 349 -3.91 5.31 -13.58
C MET A 349 -4.38 3.88 -13.80
N THR A 350 -5.45 3.74 -14.58
CA THR A 350 -5.81 2.47 -15.22
C THR A 350 -5.07 2.35 -16.54
N VAL A 351 -4.52 1.19 -16.82
CA VAL A 351 -3.80 0.88 -18.06
C VAL A 351 -4.42 -0.36 -18.70
N ALA A 352 -4.66 -0.32 -20.01
CA ALA A 352 -5.03 -1.51 -20.76
C ALA A 352 -3.82 -2.46 -20.72
N VAL A 353 -4.00 -3.67 -20.19
CA VAL A 353 -2.93 -4.67 -20.03
C VAL A 353 -2.15 -4.85 -21.33
N ARG A 354 -2.84 -4.85 -22.46
CA ARG A 354 -2.26 -5.03 -23.80
C ARG A 354 -1.43 -3.84 -24.27
N LYS A 355 -1.61 -2.67 -23.69
CA LYS A 355 -0.82 -1.45 -23.95
C LYS A 355 0.24 -1.20 -22.89
N LEU A 356 0.31 -2.01 -21.82
CA LEU A 356 1.25 -1.83 -20.72
C LEU A 356 2.72 -1.74 -21.18
N HIS A 357 3.09 -2.55 -22.18
CA HIS A 357 4.41 -2.57 -22.80
C HIS A 357 4.76 -1.31 -23.61
N LEU A 358 3.78 -0.47 -23.95
CA LEU A 358 3.97 0.82 -24.61
C LEU A 358 3.90 1.97 -23.59
N VAL A 359 2.93 1.89 -22.68
CA VAL A 359 2.66 2.92 -21.67
C VAL A 359 3.82 3.04 -20.69
N LEU A 360 4.30 1.94 -20.11
CA LEU A 360 5.36 2.01 -19.08
C LEU A 360 6.67 2.61 -19.61
N PRO A 361 7.23 2.17 -20.76
CA PRO A 361 8.42 2.81 -21.30
C PRO A 361 8.22 4.29 -21.64
N ALA A 362 7.03 4.68 -22.14
CA ALA A 362 6.73 6.08 -22.44
C ALA A 362 6.73 6.95 -21.16
N LEU A 363 6.12 6.46 -20.07
CA LEU A 363 6.13 7.13 -18.78
C LEU A 363 7.55 7.26 -18.20
N ILE A 364 8.33 6.18 -18.26
CA ILE A 364 9.73 6.17 -17.79
C ILE A 364 10.57 7.15 -18.60
N LYS A 365 10.40 7.19 -19.93
CA LYS A 365 11.08 8.15 -20.80
C LYS A 365 10.70 9.61 -20.49
N SER A 366 9.49 9.85 -19.99
CA SER A 366 9.06 11.18 -19.51
C SER A 366 9.53 11.53 -18.09
N GLY A 367 10.37 10.70 -17.47
CA GLY A 367 10.92 10.95 -16.14
C GLY A 367 10.08 10.42 -14.98
N ALA A 368 9.04 9.62 -15.25
CA ALA A 368 8.29 8.95 -14.20
C ALA A 368 9.02 7.68 -13.73
N ARG A 369 8.93 7.38 -12.44
CA ARG A 369 9.41 6.12 -11.85
C ARG A 369 8.22 5.25 -11.51
N LEU A 370 8.20 4.01 -12.01
CA LEU A 370 7.20 3.02 -11.61
C LEU A 370 7.23 2.84 -10.10
N GLU A 371 6.06 2.93 -9.47
CA GLU A 371 5.90 2.67 -8.04
C GLU A 371 5.25 1.30 -7.80
N HIS A 372 4.16 0.99 -8.50
CA HIS A 372 3.46 -0.27 -8.34
C HIS A 372 2.59 -0.65 -9.53
N VAL A 373 2.46 -1.96 -9.76
CA VAL A 373 1.48 -2.58 -10.66
C VAL A 373 0.55 -3.45 -9.82
N TYR A 374 -0.75 -3.14 -9.76
CA TYR A 374 -1.69 -3.79 -8.83
C TYR A 374 -2.29 -5.06 -9.45
N ASP A 375 -1.72 -6.20 -9.10
CA ASP A 375 -1.86 -7.50 -9.77
C ASP A 375 -3.04 -8.39 -9.31
N TYR A 376 -4.17 -7.76 -8.93
CA TYR A 376 -5.45 -8.37 -8.51
C TYR A 376 -5.42 -9.18 -7.20
#